data_AF-A0A223D5A5-F1
#
_entry.id   AF-A0A223D5A5-F1
#
_cell.length_a   1.000
_cell.length_b   1.000
_cell.length_c   1.000
_cell.angle_alpha   90.00
_cell.angle_beta   90.00
_cell.angle_gamma   90.00
#
_symmetry.space_group_name_H-M   'P 1'
#
loop_
_entity.id
_entity.type
_entity.pdbx_description
1 polymer ?
#
loop_
_entity_poly.entity_id
_entity_poly.type
_entity_poly.pdbx_seq_one_letter_code
_entity_poly.pdbx_strand_id
1 'polypeptide(L)'
;MPRCSSPPPETAHQLAKGGAQDAQEAIRPTHLDLTPERVQSKLSPEQFLVYKLIFERFLASQMSAAIYDTVSVSIQSGRFDWKANWRTLIFDDFLKLCEGGRDSKHAGEEKEEEEPMLPTVAEGQPMICEKITPSQHFTKLPVNFTEASLVKDLEKRGIGRPSTYASIISVLKARDYVTVEYKNFYLTDIGKVVSQTLVENFPERINVEFTAEMEKQLDQVAEGERDWRWRRSILAKSAGSR
;
A
#
# COMPACT_ATOMS: atom_id res chain seq x y z
N MET A 1 -16.03 -37.91 -19.21
CA MET A 1 -15.37 -36.63 -19.55
C MET A 1 -16.26 -35.48 -19.10
N PRO A 2 -16.20 -35.04 -17.82
CA PRO A 2 -16.97 -33.88 -17.42
C PRO A 2 -16.17 -32.62 -17.76
N ARG A 3 -16.74 -31.80 -18.66
CA ARG A 3 -16.32 -30.41 -18.87
C ARG A 3 -16.81 -29.61 -17.67
N CYS A 4 -15.90 -29.09 -16.87
CA CYS A 4 -16.15 -27.98 -15.97
C CYS A 4 -15.02 -26.97 -16.17
N SER A 5 -15.10 -26.19 -17.24
CA SER A 5 -14.44 -24.89 -17.29
C SER A 5 -15.38 -23.90 -16.62
N SER A 6 -15.27 -23.76 -15.30
CA SER A 6 -15.84 -22.62 -14.61
C SER A 6 -15.29 -21.33 -15.24
N PRO A 7 -16.13 -20.32 -15.50
CA PRO A 7 -15.65 -19.04 -16.01
C PRO A 7 -14.63 -18.45 -15.03
N PRO A 8 -13.61 -17.72 -15.52
CA PRO A 8 -12.67 -17.04 -14.63
C PRO A 8 -13.44 -16.13 -13.67
N PRO A 9 -13.01 -16.01 -12.41
CA PRO A 9 -13.67 -15.14 -11.44
C PRO A 9 -13.73 -13.71 -11.98
N GLU A 10 -14.90 -13.08 -11.88
CA GLU A 10 -15.09 -11.69 -12.29
C GLU A 10 -14.04 -10.78 -11.65
N THR A 11 -13.45 -9.91 -12.47
CA THR A 11 -12.41 -8.97 -12.05
C THR A 11 -12.96 -8.06 -10.95
N ALA A 12 -12.36 -8.13 -9.76
CA ALA A 12 -12.75 -7.27 -8.65
C ALA A 12 -12.37 -5.80 -8.95
N HIS A 13 -13.35 -5.00 -9.40
CA HIS A 13 -13.19 -3.55 -9.54
C HIS A 13 -13.16 -2.92 -8.15
N GLN A 14 -11.98 -2.75 -7.56
CA GLN A 14 -11.81 -1.89 -6.39
C GLN A 14 -11.83 -0.42 -6.84
N LEU A 15 -13.03 0.18 -6.84
CA LEU A 15 -13.20 1.62 -6.93
C LEU A 15 -12.73 2.28 -5.62
N ALA A 16 -12.05 3.42 -5.73
CA ALA A 16 -11.70 4.24 -4.57
C ALA A 16 -12.99 4.64 -3.83
N LYS A 17 -13.00 4.45 -2.50
CA LYS A 17 -14.07 4.95 -1.63
C LYS A 17 -13.87 6.45 -1.41
N GLY A 18 -14.65 7.26 -2.12
CA GLY A 18 -14.77 8.69 -1.86
C GLY A 18 -15.23 9.43 -3.10
N GLY A 19 -16.30 10.22 -2.97
CA GLY A 19 -16.82 11.03 -4.06
C GLY A 19 -15.74 11.98 -4.57
N ALA A 20 -15.25 11.71 -5.77
CA ALA A 20 -14.31 12.55 -6.46
C ALA A 20 -14.78 12.63 -7.91
N GLN A 21 -15.64 13.62 -8.19
CA GLN A 21 -16.02 13.95 -9.56
C GLN A 21 -14.80 14.26 -10.45
N ASP A 22 -13.64 14.62 -9.83
CA ASP A 22 -12.36 14.89 -10.49
C ASP A 22 -11.59 13.65 -10.97
N ALA A 23 -11.89 12.44 -10.49
CA ALA A 23 -11.13 11.23 -10.82
C ALA A 23 -12.04 10.12 -11.36
N GLN A 24 -12.53 10.30 -12.59
CA GLN A 24 -13.44 9.35 -13.24
C GLN A 24 -12.72 8.13 -13.82
N GLU A 25 -11.40 8.20 -13.99
CA GLU A 25 -10.62 7.17 -14.65
C GLU A 25 -9.26 6.95 -13.97
N ALA A 26 -8.87 5.68 -13.85
CA ALA A 26 -7.54 5.31 -13.38
C ALA A 26 -6.46 5.76 -14.38
N ILE A 27 -5.25 6.02 -13.87
CA ILE A 27 -4.09 6.31 -14.73
C ILE A 27 -3.77 5.06 -15.56
N ARG A 28 -3.89 5.18 -16.89
CA ARG A 28 -3.69 4.10 -17.84
C ARG A 28 -3.08 4.58 -19.15
N PRO A 29 -2.55 3.68 -20.01
CA PRO A 29 -2.17 4.04 -21.37
C PRO A 29 -3.37 4.59 -22.13
N THR A 30 -3.15 5.65 -22.90
CA THR A 30 -4.18 6.24 -23.78
C THR A 30 -4.50 5.31 -24.95
N HIS A 31 -3.48 4.67 -25.52
CA HIS A 31 -3.58 3.68 -26.59
C HIS A 31 -2.76 2.43 -26.27
N LEU A 32 -3.35 1.26 -26.45
CA LEU A 32 -2.68 -0.02 -26.22
C LEU A 32 -1.67 -0.39 -27.31
N ASP A 33 -1.81 0.20 -28.51
CA ASP A 33 -0.86 0.01 -29.61
C ASP A 33 0.51 0.67 -29.37
N LEU A 34 0.60 1.56 -28.37
CA LEU A 34 1.84 2.24 -27.97
C LEU A 34 2.61 1.40 -26.95
N THR A 35 2.95 0.15 -27.28
CA THR A 35 3.67 -0.72 -26.34
C THR A 35 4.99 -0.08 -25.86
N PRO A 36 5.50 -0.42 -24.66
CA PRO A 36 6.74 0.14 -24.12
C PRO A 36 7.90 0.12 -25.14
N GLU A 37 8.06 -0.96 -25.89
CA GLU A 37 9.10 -1.13 -26.91
C GLU A 37 9.00 -0.08 -28.04
N ARG A 38 7.77 0.32 -28.40
CA ARG A 38 7.51 1.29 -29.48
C ARG A 38 7.77 2.73 -29.06
N VAL A 39 7.62 3.05 -27.77
CA VAL A 39 7.77 4.41 -27.25
C VAL A 39 9.13 4.65 -26.59
N GLN A 40 9.90 3.60 -26.32
CA GLN A 40 11.19 3.68 -25.62
C GLN A 40 12.15 4.72 -26.20
N SER A 41 12.28 4.79 -27.54
CA SER A 41 13.18 5.74 -28.21
C SER A 41 12.67 7.18 -28.23
N LYS A 42 11.42 7.42 -27.82
CA LYS A 42 10.76 8.74 -27.84
C LYS A 42 10.65 9.37 -26.46
N LEU A 43 11.03 8.65 -25.40
CA LEU A 43 10.87 9.05 -24.01
C LEU A 43 12.24 9.19 -23.33
N SER A 44 12.33 10.05 -22.32
CA SER A 44 13.48 10.00 -21.40
C SER A 44 13.49 8.67 -20.64
N PRO A 45 14.63 8.24 -20.08
CA PRO A 45 14.70 7.05 -19.25
C PRO A 45 13.68 7.06 -18.10
N GLU A 46 13.49 8.19 -17.40
CA GLU A 46 12.52 8.26 -16.29
C GLU A 46 11.07 8.15 -16.80
N GLN A 47 10.74 8.85 -17.89
CA GLN A 47 9.42 8.79 -18.51
C GLN A 47 9.08 7.38 -18.98
N PHE A 48 10.06 6.69 -19.59
CA PHE A 48 9.90 5.31 -20.04
C PHE A 48 9.62 4.36 -18.88
N LEU A 49 10.34 4.49 -17.75
CA LEU A 49 10.11 3.64 -16.57
C LEU A 49 8.70 3.82 -15.99
N VAL A 50 8.24 5.07 -15.86
CA VAL A 50 6.88 5.36 -15.38
C VAL A 50 5.83 4.86 -16.38
N TYR A 51 6.04 5.08 -17.68
CA TYR A 51 5.13 4.60 -18.72
C TYR A 51 5.02 3.07 -18.71
N LYS A 52 6.15 2.37 -18.66
CA LYS A 52 6.22 0.91 -18.61
C LYS A 52 5.47 0.37 -17.38
N LEU A 53 5.69 0.97 -16.21
CA LEU A 53 4.98 0.60 -14.98
C LEU A 53 3.46 0.77 -15.12
N ILE A 54 3.00 1.90 -15.66
CA ILE A 54 1.57 2.15 -15.89
C ILE A 54 1.00 1.13 -16.88
N PHE A 55 1.72 0.83 -17.96
CA PHE A 55 1.30 -0.11 -18.99
C PHE A 55 1.17 -1.54 -18.44
N GLU A 56 2.19 -2.04 -17.75
CA GLU A 56 2.21 -3.37 -17.15
C GLU A 56 1.13 -3.51 -16.08
N ARG A 57 0.95 -2.49 -15.24
CA ARG A 57 -0.11 -2.47 -14.22
C ARG A 57 -1.51 -2.48 -14.83
N PHE A 58 -1.73 -1.70 -15.89
CA PHE A 58 -2.99 -1.69 -16.61
C PHE A 58 -3.28 -3.05 -17.25
N LEU A 59 -2.32 -3.63 -17.97
CA LEU A 59 -2.52 -4.91 -18.64
C LEU A 59 -2.75 -6.04 -17.62
N ALA A 60 -1.97 -6.08 -16.54
CA ALA A 60 -2.16 -7.04 -15.46
C ALA A 60 -3.56 -6.94 -14.79
N SER A 61 -4.15 -5.74 -14.72
CA SER A 61 -5.51 -5.56 -14.20
C SER A 61 -6.61 -6.21 -15.07
N GLN A 62 -6.29 -6.51 -16.33
CA GLN A 62 -7.21 -7.17 -17.28
C GLN A 62 -6.93 -8.67 -17.42
N MET A 63 -5.90 -9.19 -16.74
CA MET A 63 -5.52 -10.60 -16.75
C MET A 63 -6.24 -11.38 -15.64
N SER A 64 -6.16 -12.70 -15.70
CA SER A 64 -6.78 -13.57 -14.69
C SER A 64 -5.99 -13.51 -13.39
N ALA A 65 -6.70 -13.71 -12.27
CA ALA A 65 -6.06 -13.86 -10.97
C ALA A 65 -5.15 -15.10 -10.95
N ALA A 66 -4.04 -14.99 -10.22
CA ALA A 66 -3.14 -16.11 -9.96
C ALA A 66 -3.82 -17.11 -9.02
N ILE A 67 -3.62 -18.40 -9.29
CA ILE A 67 -4.18 -19.50 -8.50
C ILE A 67 -3.05 -20.14 -7.72
N TYR A 68 -3.22 -20.19 -6.41
CA TYR A 68 -2.31 -20.86 -5.50
C TYR A 68 -3.00 -22.07 -4.87
N ASP A 69 -2.27 -23.17 -4.77
CA ASP A 69 -2.58 -24.24 -3.83
C ASP A 69 -2.01 -23.86 -2.46
N THR A 70 -2.81 -23.97 -1.41
CA THR A 70 -2.34 -23.69 -0.05
C THR A 70 -2.64 -24.88 0.83
N VAL A 71 -1.60 -25.47 1.40
CA VAL A 71 -1.72 -26.63 2.29
C VAL A 71 -1.22 -26.25 3.66
N SER A 72 -2.05 -26.49 4.67
CA SER A 72 -1.69 -26.31 6.08
C SER A 72 -1.70 -27.67 6.76
N VAL A 73 -0.57 -28.04 7.36
CA VAL A 73 -0.39 -29.30 8.07
C VAL A 73 -0.24 -29.01 9.55
N SER A 74 -1.05 -29.66 10.37
CA SER A 74 -0.93 -29.65 11.83
C SER A 74 -0.40 -31.00 12.29
N ILE A 75 0.71 -31.00 13.03
CA ILE A 75 1.38 -32.22 13.49
C ILE A 75 1.38 -32.22 15.02
N GLN A 76 0.70 -33.20 15.62
CA GLN A 76 0.72 -33.41 17.06
C GLN A 76 1.87 -34.33 17.44
N SER A 77 2.71 -33.92 18.38
CA SER A 77 3.82 -34.71 18.90
C SER A 77 3.88 -34.61 20.42
N GLY A 78 3.29 -35.60 21.11
CA GLY A 78 3.17 -35.62 22.56
C GLY A 78 2.39 -34.41 23.09
N ARG A 79 3.11 -33.46 23.70
CA ARG A 79 2.55 -32.22 24.28
C ARG A 79 2.67 -30.98 23.39
N PHE A 80 3.24 -31.12 22.19
CA PHE A 80 3.51 -30.01 21.28
C PHE A 80 2.68 -30.15 20.01
N ASP A 81 2.11 -29.03 19.56
CA ASP A 81 1.44 -28.92 18.27
C ASP A 81 2.31 -28.08 17.34
N TRP A 82 2.66 -28.66 16.19
CA TRP A 82 3.43 -28.01 15.15
C TRP A 82 2.51 -27.63 14.00
N LYS A 83 2.77 -26.47 13.39
CA LYS A 83 2.05 -26.02 12.20
C LYS A 83 3.05 -25.68 11.12
N ALA A 84 2.74 -26.10 9.91
CA ALA A 84 3.49 -25.73 8.74
C ALA A 84 2.52 -25.42 7.60
N ASN A 85 2.85 -24.39 6.81
CA ASN A 85 2.04 -23.91 5.71
C ASN A 85 2.91 -23.90 4.46
N TRP A 86 2.33 -24.31 3.34
CA TRP A 86 2.97 -24.28 2.03
C TRP A 86 2.04 -23.58 1.05
N ARG A 87 2.62 -22.78 0.15
CA ARG A 87 1.90 -22.15 -0.95
C ARG A 87 2.56 -22.48 -2.28
N THR A 88 1.87 -23.20 -3.16
CA THR A 88 2.37 -23.53 -4.50
C THR A 88 1.60 -22.75 -5.56
N LEU A 89 2.31 -22.08 -6.47
CA LEU A 89 1.70 -21.36 -7.59
C LEU A 89 1.25 -22.37 -8.66
N ILE A 90 -0.06 -22.50 -8.87
CA ILE A 90 -0.64 -23.35 -9.92
C ILE A 90 -0.73 -22.59 -11.25
N PHE A 91 -1.10 -21.31 -11.16
CA PHE A 91 -1.34 -20.46 -12.34
C PHE A 91 -0.89 -19.04 -12.08
N ASP A 92 -0.02 -18.53 -12.95
CA ASP A 92 0.82 -17.35 -12.74
C ASP A 92 0.45 -16.14 -13.61
N ASP A 93 -0.71 -16.16 -14.26
CA ASP A 93 -1.13 -15.23 -15.32
C ASP A 93 -0.72 -13.77 -15.11
N PHE A 94 -1.47 -12.99 -14.31
CA PHE A 94 -1.14 -11.58 -14.09
C PHE A 94 0.23 -11.35 -13.42
N LEU A 95 0.78 -12.37 -12.74
CA LEU A 95 2.07 -12.27 -12.05
C LEU A 95 3.23 -12.15 -13.05
N LYS A 96 3.12 -12.73 -14.26
CA LYS A 96 4.13 -12.61 -15.33
C LYS A 96 4.50 -11.16 -15.67
N LEU A 97 3.56 -10.24 -15.51
CA LEU A 97 3.77 -8.81 -15.78
C LEU A 97 4.10 -7.99 -14.53
N CYS A 98 3.75 -8.47 -13.34
CA CYS A 98 3.84 -7.70 -12.11
C CYS A 98 5.17 -7.84 -11.36
N GLU A 99 6.11 -8.67 -11.82
CA GLU A 99 7.36 -8.97 -11.10
C GLU A 99 8.20 -7.71 -10.78
N GLY A 100 8.04 -6.63 -11.54
CA GLY A 100 8.77 -5.37 -11.38
C GLY A 100 8.29 -4.44 -10.26
N GLY A 101 7.10 -4.68 -9.67
CA GLY A 101 6.45 -3.77 -8.71
C GLY A 101 6.67 -4.07 -7.22
N ARG A 102 7.59 -4.97 -6.87
CA ARG A 102 7.95 -5.24 -5.45
C ARG A 102 8.83 -4.10 -4.91
N ASP A 103 8.24 -2.91 -4.78
CA ASP A 103 8.91 -1.74 -4.26
C ASP A 103 9.31 -1.96 -2.80
N SER A 104 10.63 -1.84 -2.57
CA SER A 104 11.28 -1.95 -1.27
C SER A 104 10.98 -3.25 -0.52
N LYS A 105 11.79 -4.28 -0.82
CA LYS A 105 12.20 -5.27 0.18
C LYS A 105 12.60 -4.50 1.43
N HIS A 106 11.68 -4.39 2.38
CA HIS A 106 12.01 -3.88 3.69
C HIS A 106 13.11 -4.81 4.24
N ALA A 107 14.11 -4.24 4.91
CA ALA A 107 15.21 -4.99 5.49
C ALA A 107 14.68 -6.01 6.53
N GLY A 108 14.27 -7.19 6.06
CA GLY A 108 13.59 -8.20 6.86
C GLY A 108 12.64 -9.12 6.10
N GLU A 109 12.21 -8.78 4.88
CA GLU A 109 11.50 -9.72 4.01
C GLU A 109 12.54 -10.52 3.21
N GLU A 110 12.78 -11.74 3.68
CA GLU A 110 13.52 -12.75 2.95
C GLU A 110 12.95 -12.83 1.53
N LYS A 111 13.83 -13.05 0.55
CA LYS A 111 13.36 -13.41 -0.80
C LYS A 111 12.35 -14.53 -0.60
N GLU A 112 11.15 -14.40 -1.18
CA GLU A 112 10.35 -15.57 -1.52
C GLU A 112 11.21 -16.37 -2.50
N GLU A 113 12.14 -17.17 -1.95
CA GLU A 113 12.72 -18.31 -2.65
C GLU A 113 11.52 -19.18 -3.03
N GLU A 114 11.53 -19.72 -4.25
CA GLU A 114 10.47 -20.62 -4.69
C GLU A 114 10.27 -21.69 -3.63
N GLU A 115 9.15 -21.62 -2.91
CA GLU A 115 8.86 -22.58 -1.86
C GLU A 115 8.83 -23.95 -2.52
N PRO A 116 9.68 -24.91 -2.06
CA PRO A 116 9.70 -26.23 -2.64
C PRO A 116 8.30 -26.84 -2.57
N MET A 117 7.89 -27.50 -3.65
CA MET A 117 6.60 -28.16 -3.75
C MET A 117 6.38 -29.06 -2.52
N LEU A 118 5.24 -28.92 -1.85
CA LEU A 118 4.95 -29.72 -0.67
C LEU A 118 4.96 -31.21 -1.05
N PRO A 119 5.75 -32.06 -0.36
CA PRO A 119 5.64 -33.50 -0.54
C PRO A 119 4.23 -33.98 -0.15
N THR A 120 3.66 -34.92 -0.91
CA THR A 120 2.34 -35.47 -0.63
C THR A 120 2.30 -36.07 0.78
N VAL A 121 1.51 -35.46 1.66
CA VAL A 121 1.27 -35.93 3.03
C VAL A 121 -0.16 -36.42 3.19
N ALA A 122 -0.35 -37.55 3.88
CA ALA A 122 -1.68 -38.10 4.18
C ALA A 122 -2.04 -37.92 5.65
N GLU A 123 -3.34 -37.82 5.94
CA GLU A 123 -3.83 -37.81 7.31
C GLU A 123 -3.45 -39.10 8.05
N GLY A 124 -2.95 -38.97 9.27
CA GLY A 124 -2.50 -40.11 10.09
C GLY A 124 -1.14 -40.69 9.68
N GLN A 125 -0.44 -40.10 8.71
CA GLN A 125 0.91 -40.53 8.34
C GLN A 125 1.89 -40.30 9.50
N PRO A 126 2.63 -41.34 9.94
CA PRO A 126 3.66 -41.16 10.95
C PRO A 126 4.82 -40.33 10.38
N MET A 127 5.26 -39.33 11.15
CA MET A 127 6.36 -38.43 10.78
C MET A 127 7.55 -38.62 11.72
N ILE A 128 8.76 -38.55 11.17
CA ILE A 128 10.01 -38.64 11.95
C ILE A 128 10.60 -37.24 12.02
N CYS A 129 10.91 -36.78 13.24
CA CYS A 129 11.60 -35.53 13.44
C CYS A 129 13.10 -35.71 13.14
N GLU A 130 13.57 -35.15 12.02
CA GLU A 130 15.00 -35.21 11.65
C GLU A 130 15.85 -34.23 12.46
N LYS A 131 15.40 -32.98 12.61
CA LYS A 131 16.15 -31.92 13.29
C LYS A 131 15.22 -30.89 13.91
N ILE A 132 15.55 -30.44 15.12
CA ILE A 132 14.92 -29.28 15.75
C ILE A 132 15.97 -28.17 15.83
N THR A 133 15.68 -27.03 15.22
CA THR A 133 16.54 -25.84 15.29
C THR A 133 15.82 -24.75 16.08
N PRO A 134 16.23 -24.47 17.33
CA PRO A 134 15.64 -23.38 18.10
C PRO A 134 15.92 -22.04 17.43
N SER A 135 14.88 -21.26 17.13
CA SER A 135 15.01 -19.87 16.71
C SER A 135 14.52 -18.94 17.82
N GLN A 136 15.25 -17.84 18.02
CA GLN A 136 14.82 -16.76 18.90
C GLN A 136 14.62 -15.52 18.03
N HIS A 137 13.40 -15.00 18.03
CA HIS A 137 13.07 -13.76 17.33
C HIS A 137 13.00 -12.62 18.34
N PHE A 138 13.62 -11.50 17.99
CA PHE A 138 13.49 -10.24 18.72
C PHE A 138 12.49 -9.34 18.01
N THR A 139 11.68 -8.62 18.79
CA THR A 139 10.81 -7.58 18.25
C THR A 139 11.69 -6.48 17.66
N LYS A 140 11.55 -6.25 16.36
CA LYS A 140 12.19 -5.11 15.70
C LYS A 140 11.35 -3.86 15.98
N LEU A 141 12.03 -2.72 16.09
CA LEU A 141 11.36 -1.42 16.14
C LEU A 141 10.56 -1.21 14.84
N PRO A 142 9.44 -0.45 14.91
CA PRO A 142 8.71 -0.05 13.71
C PRO A 142 9.67 0.66 12.76
N VAL A 143 9.62 0.28 11.48
CA VAL A 143 10.36 0.99 10.44
C VAL A 143 9.81 2.40 10.28
N ASN A 144 10.72 3.34 10.03
CA ASN A 144 10.32 4.68 9.65
C ASN A 144 9.58 4.66 8.30
N PHE A 145 8.77 5.68 8.05
CA PHE A 145 8.04 5.79 6.78
C PHE A 145 8.98 6.00 5.60
N THR A 146 8.68 5.37 4.48
CA THR A 146 9.14 5.80 3.16
C THR A 146 8.13 6.78 2.58
N GLU A 147 8.43 7.41 1.44
CA GLU A 147 7.43 8.20 0.71
C GLU A 147 6.17 7.39 0.39
N ALA A 148 6.33 6.18 -0.12
CA ALA A 148 5.21 5.32 -0.47
C ALA A 148 4.38 4.91 0.75
N SER A 149 5.02 4.52 1.87
CA SER A 149 4.28 4.13 3.07
C SER A 149 3.65 5.33 3.79
N LEU A 150 4.24 6.52 3.70
CA LEU A 150 3.63 7.76 4.20
C LEU A 150 2.38 8.13 3.40
N VAL A 151 2.45 8.11 2.05
CA VAL A 151 1.27 8.38 1.20
C VAL A 151 0.14 7.39 1.51
N LYS A 152 0.48 6.11 1.66
CA LYS A 152 -0.49 5.07 2.03
C LYS A 152 -1.14 5.31 3.40
N ASP A 153 -0.37 5.77 4.39
CA ASP A 153 -0.91 6.08 5.73
C ASP A 153 -1.77 7.35 5.72
N LEU A 154 -1.37 8.39 4.97
CA LEU A 154 -2.15 9.61 4.76
C LEU A 154 -3.50 9.31 4.11
N GLU A 155 -3.49 8.54 3.03
CA GLU A 155 -4.71 8.09 2.34
C GLU A 155 -5.63 7.29 3.27
N LYS A 156 -5.07 6.32 4.00
CA LYS A 156 -5.83 5.51 4.97
C LYS A 156 -6.48 6.36 6.07
N ARG A 157 -5.82 7.44 6.49
CA ARG A 157 -6.31 8.38 7.51
C ARG A 157 -7.22 9.46 6.94
N GLY A 158 -7.42 9.51 5.62
CA GLY A 158 -8.23 10.54 4.96
C GLY A 158 -7.58 11.93 4.91
N ILE A 159 -6.27 12.01 5.14
CA ILE A 159 -5.52 13.27 5.12
C ILE A 159 -4.86 13.43 3.75
N GLY A 160 -5.12 14.56 3.10
CA GLY A 160 -4.61 14.85 1.77
C GLY A 160 -5.38 14.16 0.65
N ARG A 161 -5.08 14.53 -0.59
CA ARG A 161 -5.74 14.08 -1.82
C ARG A 161 -4.65 13.76 -2.87
N PRO A 162 -4.96 13.08 -3.99
CA PRO A 162 -3.99 12.81 -5.04
C PRO A 162 -3.20 14.05 -5.50
N SER A 163 -3.83 15.22 -5.46
CA SER A 163 -3.23 16.52 -5.78
C SER A 163 -2.29 17.08 -4.72
N THR A 164 -2.31 16.57 -3.48
CA THR A 164 -1.57 17.14 -2.34
C THR A 164 -0.47 16.24 -1.78
N TYR A 165 -0.49 14.94 -2.03
CA TYR A 165 0.51 14.02 -1.44
C TYR A 165 1.95 14.43 -1.77
N ALA A 166 2.24 14.71 -3.05
CA ALA A 166 3.57 15.13 -3.49
C ALA A 166 3.98 16.48 -2.90
N SER A 167 3.03 17.43 -2.78
CA SER A 167 3.32 18.76 -2.24
C SER A 167 3.55 18.73 -0.72
N ILE A 168 2.80 17.92 0.03
CA ILE A 168 3.02 17.68 1.45
C ILE A 168 4.45 17.16 1.67
N ILE A 169 4.85 16.11 0.95
CA ILE A 169 6.19 15.52 1.07
C ILE A 169 7.27 16.54 0.69
N SER A 170 7.06 17.28 -0.40
CA SER A 170 8.00 18.31 -0.85
C SER A 170 8.20 19.41 0.21
N VAL A 171 7.12 19.88 0.83
CA VAL A 171 7.18 20.91 1.89
C VAL A 171 7.88 20.39 3.14
N LEU A 172 7.62 19.14 3.56
CA LEU A 172 8.28 18.53 4.72
C LEU A 172 9.80 18.49 4.54
N LYS A 173 10.27 18.15 3.34
CA LYS A 173 11.70 18.16 2.98
C LYS A 173 12.26 19.56 2.85
N ALA A 174 11.58 20.44 2.10
CA ALA A 174 12.07 21.79 1.80
C ALA A 174 12.17 22.70 3.04
N ARG A 175 11.42 22.40 4.10
CA ARG A 175 11.49 23.11 5.39
C ARG A 175 12.36 22.41 6.42
N ASP A 176 13.11 21.39 6.03
CA ASP A 176 13.99 20.61 6.91
C ASP A 176 13.27 20.05 8.15
N TYR A 177 11.98 19.70 8.04
CA TYR A 177 11.26 19.02 9.12
C TYR A 177 11.60 17.53 9.17
N VAL A 178 11.96 16.96 8.01
CA VAL A 178 12.40 15.58 7.86
C VAL A 178 13.62 15.50 6.96
N THR A 179 14.50 14.55 7.23
CA THR A 179 15.56 14.12 6.32
C THR A 179 15.23 12.73 5.76
N VAL A 180 15.81 12.37 4.62
CA VAL A 180 15.63 11.05 4.00
C VAL A 180 16.95 10.31 3.99
N GLU A 181 17.01 9.19 4.71
CA GLU A 181 18.16 8.29 4.71
C GLU A 181 17.72 6.88 4.34
N TYR A 182 18.40 6.25 3.38
CA TYR A 182 18.04 4.92 2.88
C TYR A 182 16.55 4.78 2.51
N LYS A 183 15.98 5.82 1.90
CA LYS A 183 14.54 5.96 1.52
C LYS A 183 13.55 6.11 2.68
N ASN A 184 14.02 6.19 3.92
CA ASN A 184 13.18 6.38 5.10
C ASN A 184 13.26 7.81 5.60
N PHE A 185 12.15 8.34 6.09
CA PHE A 185 12.06 9.63 6.74
C PHE A 185 12.57 9.57 8.18
N TYR A 186 13.40 10.53 8.54
CA TYR A 186 13.83 10.77 9.91
C TYR A 186 13.46 12.18 10.31
N LEU A 187 12.98 12.33 11.53
CA LEU A 187 12.63 13.63 12.09
C LEU A 187 13.91 14.43 12.38
N THR A 188 13.96 15.69 11.99
CA THR A 188 15.04 16.60 12.39
C THR A 188 14.74 17.22 13.76
N ASP A 189 15.73 17.85 14.38
CA ASP A 189 15.53 18.58 15.64
C ASP A 189 14.49 19.71 15.49
N ILE A 190 14.53 20.43 14.36
CA ILE A 190 13.57 21.50 14.06
C ILE A 190 12.17 20.91 13.89
N GLY A 191 12.03 19.82 13.11
CA GLY A 191 10.77 19.12 12.94
C GLY A 191 10.17 18.64 14.26
N LYS A 192 11.01 18.14 15.17
CA LYS A 192 10.61 17.70 16.51
C LYS A 192 10.07 18.85 17.35
N VAL A 193 10.81 19.94 17.44
CA VAL A 193 10.43 21.10 18.25
C VAL A 193 9.15 21.75 17.72
N VAL A 194 9.04 21.92 16.40
CA VAL A 194 7.85 22.51 15.77
C VAL A 194 6.62 21.63 16.00
N SER A 195 6.74 20.33 15.75
CA SER A 195 5.65 19.37 15.96
C SER A 195 5.17 19.38 17.42
N GLN A 196 6.10 19.26 18.37
CA GLN A 196 5.78 19.27 19.79
C GLN A 196 5.10 20.59 20.21
N THR A 197 5.63 21.73 19.79
CA THR A 197 5.07 23.05 20.11
C THR A 197 3.64 23.20 19.57
N LEU A 198 3.39 22.75 18.33
CA LEU A 198 2.06 22.85 17.73
C LEU A 198 1.03 21.94 18.42
N VAL A 199 1.43 20.71 18.78
CA VAL A 199 0.56 19.76 19.50
C VAL A 199 0.23 20.26 20.91
N GLU A 200 1.21 20.80 21.62
CA GLU A 200 1.02 21.33 22.98
C GLU A 200 0.12 22.57 23.02
N ASN A 201 0.27 23.48 22.05
CA ASN A 201 -0.48 24.74 22.05
C ASN A 201 -1.84 24.64 21.35
N PHE A 202 -2.04 23.68 20.44
CA PHE A 202 -3.26 23.55 19.65
C PHE A 202 -3.76 22.10 19.50
N PRO A 203 -3.92 21.34 20.60
CA PRO A 203 -4.21 19.89 20.54
C PRO A 203 -5.54 19.58 19.82
N GLU A 204 -6.56 20.44 19.97
CA GLU A 204 -7.85 20.25 19.30
C GLU A 204 -7.81 20.43 17.78
N ARG A 205 -6.77 21.09 17.25
CA ARG A 205 -6.63 21.42 15.81
C ARG A 205 -5.52 20.65 15.14
N ILE A 206 -4.45 20.36 15.86
CA ILE A 206 -3.27 19.65 15.38
C ILE A 206 -3.42 18.18 15.78
N ASN A 207 -4.42 17.54 15.19
CA ASN A 207 -4.65 16.10 15.28
C ASN A 207 -5.18 15.55 13.95
N VAL A 208 -5.09 14.23 13.82
CA VAL A 208 -5.39 13.51 12.57
C VAL A 208 -6.87 13.61 12.24
N GLU A 209 -7.73 13.42 13.25
CA GLU A 209 -9.18 13.39 13.13
C GLU A 209 -9.74 14.74 12.65
N PHE A 210 -9.25 15.84 13.21
CA PHE A 210 -9.64 17.20 12.81
C PHE A 210 -9.25 17.48 11.36
N THR A 211 -8.03 17.10 10.96
CA THR A 211 -7.54 17.31 9.60
C THR A 211 -8.35 16.50 8.59
N ALA A 212 -8.61 15.23 8.87
CA ALA A 212 -9.42 14.37 8.02
C ALA A 212 -10.86 14.87 7.87
N GLU A 213 -11.48 15.33 8.97
CA GLU A 213 -12.82 15.91 8.93
C GLU A 213 -12.84 17.22 8.14
N MET A 214 -11.82 18.08 8.28
CA MET A 214 -11.72 19.30 7.48
C MET A 214 -11.64 19.00 5.98
N GLU A 215 -10.81 18.03 5.59
CA GLU A 215 -10.69 17.58 4.20
C GLU A 215 -12.03 17.06 3.66
N LYS A 216 -12.72 16.22 4.43
CA LYS A 216 -14.06 15.72 4.07
C LYS A 216 -15.07 16.86 3.90
N GLN A 217 -15.02 17.87 4.75
CA GLN A 217 -15.91 19.03 4.67
C GLN A 217 -15.61 19.92 3.46
N LEU A 218 -14.36 19.94 2.98
CA LEU A 218 -14.00 20.58 1.71
C LEU A 218 -14.55 19.79 0.51
N ASP A 219 -14.49 18.46 0.55
CA ASP A 219 -15.11 17.62 -0.49
C ASP A 219 -16.62 17.89 -0.58
N GLN A 220 -17.32 17.94 0.56
CA GLN A 220 -18.76 18.28 0.60
C GLN A 220 -19.09 19.64 -0.03
N VAL A 221 -18.17 20.62 0.06
CA VAL A 221 -18.35 21.91 -0.62
C VAL A 221 -18.17 21.75 -2.12
N ALA A 222 -17.18 20.98 -2.57
CA ALA A 222 -16.94 20.71 -3.98
C ALA A 222 -18.12 19.96 -4.63
N GLU A 223 -18.74 19.03 -3.89
CA GLU A 223 -19.93 18.28 -4.30
C GLU A 223 -21.23 19.10 -4.24
N GLY A 224 -21.17 20.31 -3.67
CA GLY A 224 -22.34 21.17 -3.49
C GLY A 224 -23.26 20.77 -2.34
N GLU A 225 -22.88 19.77 -1.53
CA GLU A 225 -23.62 19.32 -0.35
C GLU A 225 -23.51 20.31 0.83
N ARG A 226 -22.55 21.24 0.79
CA ARG A 226 -22.29 22.21 1.85
C ARG A 226 -21.95 23.60 1.31
N ASP A 227 -22.49 24.66 1.95
CA ASP A 227 -22.12 26.05 1.63
C ASP A 227 -20.67 26.31 2.06
N TRP A 228 -19.82 26.80 1.15
CA TRP A 228 -18.44 27.22 1.40
C TRP A 228 -18.26 28.17 2.60
N ARG A 229 -19.30 28.93 2.98
CA ARG A 229 -19.28 29.82 4.17
C ARG A 229 -19.19 29.07 5.50
N TRP A 230 -19.34 27.76 5.51
CA TRP A 230 -19.28 26.91 6.71
C TRP A 230 -18.03 27.19 7.57
N ARG A 231 -16.90 27.55 6.95
CA ARG A 231 -15.63 27.86 7.64
C ARG A 231 -15.74 29.01 8.65
N ARG A 232 -16.68 29.94 8.48
CA ARG A 232 -16.89 31.06 9.41
C ARG A 232 -17.29 30.59 10.81
N SER A 233 -18.05 29.50 10.90
CA SER A 233 -18.47 28.93 12.19
C SER A 233 -17.32 28.26 12.96
N ILE A 234 -16.31 27.72 12.27
CA ILE A 234 -15.12 27.11 12.92
C ILE A 234 -14.28 28.20 13.60
N LEU A 235 -14.07 29.32 12.91
CA LEU A 235 -13.30 30.45 13.44
C LEU A 235 -14.05 31.15 14.57
N ALA A 236 -15.38 31.29 14.47
CA ALA A 236 -16.20 31.92 15.49
C ALA A 236 -16.25 31.14 16.81
N LYS A 237 -16.31 29.80 16.78
CA LYS A 237 -16.27 28.96 18.00
C LYS A 237 -14.97 29.11 18.79
N SER A 238 -13.88 29.52 18.14
CA SER A 238 -12.58 29.73 18.81
C SER A 238 -12.35 31.10 19.41
N ALA A 239 -13.17 32.09 19.05
CA ALA A 239 -13.12 33.41 19.66
C ALA A 239 -13.89 33.46 21.01
N GLY A 240 -14.69 32.44 21.32
CA GLY A 240 -15.53 32.36 22.52
C GLY A 240 -14.96 31.55 23.69
N SER A 241 -13.75 31.02 23.57
CA SER A 241 -13.04 30.33 24.67
C SER A 241 -11.80 31.14 25.07
N ARG A 242 -12.04 32.29 25.68
CA ARG A 242 -11.08 33.00 26.54
C ARG A 242 -11.81 33.46 27.78
#